data_AF-A0A822B557-F1
#
_entry.id   AF-A0A822B557-F1
#
_cell.length_a   1.000
_cell.length_b   1.000
_cell.length_c   1.000
_cell.angle_alpha   90.00
_cell.angle_beta   90.00
_cell.angle_gamma   90.00
#
_symmetry.space_group_name_H-M   'P 1'
#
loop_
_entity.id
_entity.type
_entity.pdbx_description
1 polymer ?
#
loop_
_entity_poly.entity_id
_entity_poly.type
_entity_poly.pdbx_seq_one_letter_code
_entity_poly.pdbx_strand_id
1 'polypeptide(L)' 'STGSLGHIVFMECGHQIAGQLYYHIQLVVNNWLMLEGHSVGIADTIVDQQTYETIQTTIKLIHVK' A
#
# COMPACT_ATOMS: atom_id res chain seq x y z
N SER A 1 -9.31 7.71 8.61
CA SER A 1 -8.67 9.03 8.85
C SER A 1 -9.70 10.12 8.57
N THR A 2 -9.63 11.27 9.25
CA THR A 2 -10.48 12.43 8.93
C THR A 2 -10.27 12.80 7.46
N GLY A 3 -11.36 12.94 6.70
CA GLY A 3 -11.37 13.21 5.26
C GLY A 3 -11.20 12.00 4.33
N SER A 4 -11.00 10.78 4.86
CA SER A 4 -10.99 9.56 4.02
C SER A 4 -12.37 9.26 3.43
N LEU A 5 -12.43 8.51 2.31
CA LEU A 5 -13.69 8.09 1.69
C LEU A 5 -14.65 7.44 2.71
N GLY A 6 -14.16 6.48 3.49
CA GLY A 6 -14.98 5.82 4.53
C GLY A 6 -15.46 6.79 5.62
N HIS A 7 -14.67 7.82 5.95
CA HIS A 7 -15.08 8.87 6.89
C HIS A 7 -16.18 9.76 6.29
N ILE A 8 -16.03 10.22 5.05
CA ILE A 8 -17.02 11.05 4.36
C ILE A 8 -18.34 10.29 4.22
N VAL A 9 -18.30 9.05 3.75
CA VAL A 9 -19.51 8.22 3.58
C VAL A 9 -20.19 7.94 4.92
N PHE A 10 -19.43 7.75 6.01
CA PHE A 10 -20.02 7.61 7.33
C PHE A 10 -20.72 8.89 7.80
N MET A 11 -20.11 10.05 7.57
CA MET A 11 -20.65 11.36 7.98
C MET A 11 -21.84 11.81 7.13
N GLU A 12 -21.81 11.58 5.82
CA GLU A 12 -22.81 12.09 4.87
C GLU A 12 -23.93 11.08 4.58
N CYS A 13 -23.64 9.78 4.65
CA CYS A 13 -24.59 8.71 4.27
C CYS A 13 -24.96 7.79 5.45
N GLY A 14 -24.36 7.99 6.62
CA GLY A 14 -24.65 7.23 7.83
C GLY A 14 -24.02 5.83 7.86
N HIS A 15 -24.11 5.19 9.03
CA HIS A 15 -23.38 3.96 9.31
C HIS A 15 -23.84 2.76 8.47
N GLN A 16 -25.11 2.71 8.04
CA GLN A 16 -25.65 1.57 7.27
C GLN A 16 -25.04 1.52 5.88
N ILE A 17 -25.03 2.65 5.17
CA ILE A 17 -24.45 2.77 3.83
C ILE A 17 -22.93 2.61 3.91
N ALA A 18 -22.28 3.17 4.93
CA ALA A 18 -20.86 2.94 5.16
C ALA A 18 -20.53 1.45 5.39
N GLY A 19 -21.36 0.73 6.15
CA GLY A 19 -21.22 -0.72 6.34
C GLY A 19 -21.36 -1.51 5.04
N GLN A 20 -22.36 -1.17 4.22
CA GLN A 20 -22.53 -1.78 2.90
C GLN A 20 -21.36 -1.48 1.97
N LEU A 21 -20.80 -0.27 2.01
CA LEU A 21 -19.62 0.10 1.24
C LEU A 21 -18.43 -0.80 1.59
N TYR A 22 -18.13 -0.98 2.88
CA TYR A 22 -17.05 -1.88 3.30
C TYR A 22 -17.29 -3.32 2.84
N TYR A 23 -18.53 -3.82 2.97
CA TYR A 23 -18.91 -5.15 2.51
C TYR A 23 -18.68 -5.33 1.01
N HIS A 24 -19.17 -4.40 0.18
CA HIS A 24 -19.06 -4.50 -1.28
C HIS A 24 -17.61 -4.36 -1.76
N ILE A 25 -16.81 -3.47 -1.16
CA ILE A 25 -15.39 -3.35 -1.50
C ILE A 25 -14.67 -4.67 -1.21
N GLN A 26 -14.86 -5.24 -0.02
CA GLN A 26 -14.24 -6.51 0.33
C GLN A 26 -14.71 -7.64 -0.59
N LEU A 27 -16.00 -7.70 -0.91
CA LEU A 27 -16.54 -8.72 -1.81
C LEU A 27 -15.88 -8.68 -3.19
N VAL A 28 -15.84 -7.51 -3.84
CA VAL A 28 -15.32 -7.39 -5.20
C VAL A 28 -13.79 -7.55 -5.23
N VAL A 29 -13.09 -6.85 -4.33
CA VAL A 29 -11.62 -6.86 -4.32
C VAL A 29 -11.09 -8.23 -3.94
N ASN A 30 -11.67 -8.90 -2.93
CA ASN A 30 -11.19 -10.23 -2.55
C ASN A 30 -11.45 -11.26 -3.66
N ASN A 31 -12.61 -11.21 -4.32
CA ASN A 31 -12.88 -12.11 -5.45
C ASN A 31 -11.90 -11.89 -6.61
N TRP A 32 -11.58 -10.64 -6.92
CA TRP A 32 -10.58 -10.33 -7.95
C TRP A 32 -9.17 -10.76 -7.53
N LEU A 33 -8.77 -10.48 -6.29
CA LEU A 33 -7.46 -10.84 -5.75
C LEU A 33 -7.24 -12.36 -5.69
N MET A 34 -8.30 -13.15 -5.48
CA MET A 34 -8.26 -14.61 -5.56
C MET A 34 -7.93 -15.13 -6.96
N LEU A 35 -8.29 -14.38 -8.01
CA LEU A 35 -8.03 -14.74 -9.41
C LEU A 35 -6.66 -14.26 -9.88
N GLU A 36 -6.32 -13.00 -9.59
CA GLU A 36 -5.02 -12.43 -9.99
C GLU A 36 -3.86 -12.99 -9.16
N GLY A 37 -4.11 -13.22 -7.87
CA GLY A 37 -3.07 -13.49 -6.89
C GLY A 37 -2.24 -12.26 -6.55
N HIS A 38 -1.55 -12.34 -5.41
CA HIS A 38 -0.51 -11.39 -5.04
C HIS A 38 0.56 -12.15 -4.26
N SER A 39 1.83 -11.90 -4.57
CA SER A 39 2.96 -12.56 -3.92
C SER A 39 4.07 -11.56 -3.64
N VAL A 40 4.83 -11.81 -2.59
CA VAL A 40 6.06 -11.09 -2.25
C VAL A 40 7.18 -12.12 -2.09
N GLY A 41 8.34 -11.83 -2.67
CA GLY A 41 9.51 -12.70 -2.66
C GLY A 41 10.81 -11.97 -2.35
N ILE A 42 11.90 -12.73 -2.24
CA ILE A 42 13.23 -12.17 -1.95
C ILE A 42 13.69 -11.18 -3.02
N ALA A 43 13.27 -11.38 -4.27
CA ALA A 43 13.61 -10.48 -5.37
C ALA A 43 13.09 -9.05 -5.16
N ASP A 44 11.96 -8.86 -4.47
CA ASP A 44 11.42 -7.54 -4.13
C ASP A 44 12.31 -6.76 -3.16
N THR A 45 13.27 -7.44 -2.52
CA THR A 45 14.26 -6.84 -1.61
C THR A 45 15.62 -6.62 -2.27
N ILE A 46 15.82 -7.13 -3.49
CA ILE A 46 17.08 -6.99 -4.23
C ILE A 46 17.00 -5.72 -5.08
N VAL A 47 17.88 -4.78 -4.79
CA VAL A 47 17.96 -3.51 -5.51
C VAL A 47 18.97 -3.59 -6.66
N ASP A 48 18.75 -2.82 -7.72
CA ASP A 48 19.68 -2.75 -8.84
C ASP A 48 21.06 -2.18 -8.44
N GLN A 49 22.06 -2.51 -9.25
CA GLN A 49 23.46 -2.16 -8.98
C GLN A 49 23.68 -0.64 -8.87
N GLN A 50 23.00 0.17 -9.69
CA GLN A 50 23.16 1.62 -9.70
C GLN A 50 22.60 2.24 -8.41
N THR A 51 21.44 1.77 -7.95
CA THR A 51 20.89 2.19 -6.66
C THR A 51 21.79 1.75 -5.51
N TYR A 52 22.35 0.54 -5.56
CA TYR A 52 23.28 0.06 -4.53
C TYR A 52 24.55 0.93 -4.42
N GLU A 53 25.16 1.30 -5.55
CA GLU A 53 26.32 2.19 -5.60
C GLU A 53 26.01 3.59 -5.04
N THR A 54 24.82 4.11 -5.33
CA THR A 54 24.34 5.39 -4.80
C THR A 54 24.21 5.33 -3.28
N ILE A 55 23.64 4.25 -2.75
CA ILE A 55 23.52 4.01 -1.30
C ILE A 55 24.93 3.97 -0.67
N GLN A 56 25.84 3.17 -1.24
CA GLN A 56 27.21 3.02 -0.73
C GLN A 56 27.98 4.35 -0.74
N THR A 57 27.84 5.14 -1.80
CA THR A 57 28.49 6.45 -1.93
C THR A 57 27.96 7.41 -0.88
N THR A 58 26.63 7.47 -0.70
CA THR A 58 25.98 8.30 0.33
C THR A 58 26.47 7.95 1.73
N ILE A 59 26.55 6.66 2.07
CA ILE A 59 27.03 6.19 3.37
C ILE A 59 28.50 6.58 3.59
N LYS A 60 29.35 6.41 2.57
CA LYS A 60 30.78 6.79 2.64
C LYS A 60 30.96 8.29 2.83
N LEU A 61 30.19 9.12 2.13
CA LEU A 61 30.24 10.58 2.28
C LEU A 61 29.90 11.03 3.71
N ILE A 62 28.96 10.35 4.37
CA ILE A 62 28.59 10.66 5.77
C ILE A 62 29.71 10.29 6.74
N HIS A 63 30.40 9.16 6.53
CA HIS A 63 31.48 8.71 7.43
C HIS A 63 32.82 9.44 7.22
N VAL A 64 32.98 10.14 6.10
CA VAL A 64 34.19 10.92 5.77
C VAL A 64 34.04 12.40 6.14
N LYS A 65 32.85 12.84 6.57
CA LYS A 65 32.63 14.14 7.22
C LYS A 65 32.84 14.03 8.73
#